data_AF-A0A3D2X7Y0-F1
#
_entry.id   AF-A0A3D2X7Y0-F1
#
_cell.length_a   1.000
_cell.length_b   1.000
_cell.length_c   1.000
_cell.angle_alpha   90.00
_cell.angle_beta   90.00
_cell.angle_gamma   90.00
#
_symmetry.space_group_name_H-M   'P 1'
#
loop_
_entity.id
_entity.type
_entity.pdbx_description
1 polymer ?
#
loop_
_entity_poly.entity_id
_entity_poly.type
_entity_poly.pdbx_seq_one_letter_code
_entity_poly.pdbx_strand_id
1 'polypeptide(L)'
;MKKKTTNSIKCIKIFTEKETFYDGPFLELPIPDQVIINKSILFYNDPTPCFIHRGAVRYRLLTEMEHELLSCEVTTSNGTLQSEQLALFCSYTSFPPAAIIELSLE
;
A
#
# COMPACT_ATOMS: atom_id res chain seq x y z
N MET A 1 -22.07 -16.32 -12.76
CA MET A 1 -21.23 -15.29 -12.12
C MET A 1 -19.93 -15.94 -11.66
N LYS A 2 -18.78 -15.61 -12.27
CA LYS A 2 -17.48 -16.16 -11.88
C LYS A 2 -17.10 -15.53 -10.53
N LYS A 3 -17.02 -16.32 -9.46
CA LYS A 3 -16.42 -15.92 -8.19
C LYS A 3 -14.94 -15.62 -8.48
N LYS A 4 -14.56 -14.35 -8.57
CA LYS A 4 -13.13 -13.98 -8.53
C LYS A 4 -12.66 -14.30 -7.12
N THR A 5 -11.82 -15.31 -6.98
CA THR A 5 -10.96 -15.47 -5.81
C THR A 5 -10.19 -14.17 -5.65
N THR A 6 -10.57 -13.35 -4.68
CA THR A 6 -9.83 -12.15 -4.28
C THR A 6 -8.62 -12.64 -3.51
N ASN A 7 -7.46 -12.75 -4.18
CA ASN A 7 -6.20 -12.86 -3.46
C ASN A 7 -6.05 -11.58 -2.61
N SER A 8 -5.91 -11.73 -1.30
CA SER A 8 -5.59 -10.64 -0.37
C SER A 8 -4.09 -10.70 -0.05
N ILE A 9 -3.48 -9.54 0.16
CA ILE A 9 -2.06 -9.47 0.55
C ILE A 9 -1.98 -9.63 2.07
N LYS A 10 -1.37 -10.72 2.53
CA LYS A 10 -1.15 -10.99 3.96
C LYS A 10 0.00 -10.15 4.50
N CYS A 11 1.17 -10.32 3.90
CA CYS A 11 2.40 -9.68 4.30
C CYS A 11 3.07 -9.00 3.11
N ILE A 12 3.78 -7.92 3.40
CA ILE A 12 4.56 -7.15 2.45
C ILE A 12 5.94 -6.91 3.03
N LYS A 13 6.96 -7.08 2.20
CA LYS A 13 8.34 -6.79 2.53
C LYS A 13 8.88 -5.74 1.57
N ILE A 14 9.53 -4.72 2.10
CA ILE A 14 10.01 -3.54 1.37
C ILE A 14 11.48 -3.35 1.71
N PHE A 15 12.34 -3.47 0.71
CA PHE A 15 13.77 -3.43 0.92
C PHE A 15 14.50 -2.90 -0.31
N THR A 16 15.76 -2.51 -0.10
CA THR A 16 16.75 -2.30 -1.16
C THR A 16 17.86 -3.32 -0.98
N GLU A 17 18.85 -3.32 -1.88
CA GLU A 17 20.05 -4.16 -1.73
C GLU A 17 20.79 -3.94 -0.39
N LYS A 18 20.60 -2.79 0.27
CA LYS A 18 21.36 -2.40 1.47
C LYS A 18 20.58 -2.55 2.78
N GLU A 19 19.27 -2.37 2.75
CA GLU A 19 18.45 -2.25 3.96
C GLU A 19 17.01 -2.71 3.71
N THR A 20 16.39 -3.29 4.74
CA THR A 20 14.95 -3.59 4.77
C THR A 20 14.22 -2.50 5.54
N PHE A 21 13.26 -1.84 4.91
CA PHE A 21 12.46 -0.76 5.49
C PHE A 21 11.21 -1.25 6.22
N TYR A 22 10.64 -2.36 5.74
CA TYR A 22 9.44 -2.94 6.31
C TYR A 22 9.38 -4.44 6.00
N ASP A 23 8.96 -5.24 6.98
CA ASP A 23 8.69 -6.66 6.83
C ASP A 23 7.58 -7.03 7.82
N GLY A 24 6.36 -7.20 7.32
CA GLY A 24 5.21 -7.38 8.20
C GLY A 24 3.84 -7.40 7.50
N PRO A 25 2.75 -7.32 8.27
CA PRO A 25 1.39 -7.37 7.73
C PRO A 25 1.11 -6.19 6.79
N PHE A 26 0.40 -6.43 5.67
CA PHE A 26 0.06 -5.36 4.74
C PHE A 26 -0.83 -4.27 5.38
N LEU A 27 -1.78 -4.66 6.22
CA LEU A 27 -2.70 -3.73 6.88
C LEU A 27 -2.00 -2.79 7.89
N GLU A 28 -0.80 -3.16 8.34
CA GLU A 28 0.00 -2.37 9.27
C GLU A 28 0.99 -1.43 8.57
N LEU A 29 1.01 -1.39 7.23
CA LEU A 29 1.93 -0.56 6.45
C LEU A 29 1.89 0.92 6.91
N PRO A 30 3.04 1.54 7.21
CA PRO A 30 3.05 2.91 7.70
C PRO A 30 2.68 3.90 6.58
N ILE A 31 1.56 4.60 6.77
CA ILE A 31 1.14 5.71 5.93
C ILE A 31 1.47 7.01 6.68
N PRO A 32 2.23 7.95 6.08
CA PRO A 32 2.57 9.20 6.74
C PRO A 32 1.33 10.01 7.11
N ASP A 33 1.35 10.62 8.30
CA ASP A 33 0.22 11.41 8.81
C ASP A 33 -0.19 12.55 7.88
N GLN A 34 0.78 13.18 7.20
CA GLN A 34 0.53 14.22 6.20
C GLN A 34 -0.32 13.68 5.01
N VAL A 35 -0.06 12.46 4.56
CA VAL A 35 -0.87 11.81 3.51
C VAL A 35 -2.29 11.59 4.01
N ILE A 36 -2.45 11.10 5.24
CA ILE A 36 -3.78 10.88 5.85
C ILE A 36 -4.56 12.19 5.95
N ILE A 37 -3.93 13.29 6.41
CA ILE A 37 -4.57 14.60 6.53
C ILE A 37 -4.96 15.14 5.15
N ASN A 38 -4.04 15.11 4.18
CA ASN A 38 -4.31 15.60 2.82
C ASN A 38 -5.45 14.83 2.16
N LYS A 39 -5.49 13.50 2.33
CA LYS A 39 -6.55 12.65 1.79
C LYS A 39 -7.86 12.83 2.57
N SER A 40 -7.81 13.11 3.86
CA SER A 40 -9.01 13.46 4.64
C SER A 40 -9.67 14.75 4.14
N ILE A 41 -8.87 15.79 3.86
CA ILE A 41 -9.37 17.02 3.24
C ILE A 41 -10.00 16.71 1.90
N LEU A 42 -9.32 15.91 1.07
CA LEU A 42 -9.81 15.56 -0.27
C LEU A 42 -11.12 14.74 -0.24
N PHE A 43 -11.25 13.78 0.67
CA PHE A 43 -12.36 12.83 0.68
C PHE A 43 -13.55 13.32 1.51
N TYR A 44 -13.30 14.09 2.56
CA TYR A 44 -14.29 14.44 3.58
C TYR A 44 -14.36 15.94 3.87
N ASN A 45 -13.54 16.78 3.23
CA ASN A 45 -13.36 18.19 3.57
C ASN A 45 -13.00 18.41 5.06
N ASP A 46 -12.30 17.45 5.66
CA ASP A 46 -11.94 17.46 7.08
C ASP A 46 -10.42 17.66 7.26
N PRO A 47 -9.97 18.87 7.63
CA PRO A 47 -8.55 19.19 7.85
C PRO A 47 -8.01 18.72 9.20
N THR A 48 -8.88 18.36 10.15
CA THR A 48 -8.50 17.91 11.49
C THR A 48 -9.18 16.58 11.80
N PRO A 49 -8.90 15.51 11.03
CA PRO A 49 -9.63 14.27 11.15
C PRO A 49 -9.47 13.63 12.52
N CYS A 50 -10.61 13.28 13.12
CA CYS A 50 -10.61 12.46 14.32
C CYS A 50 -10.11 11.03 14.00
N PHE A 51 -9.86 10.24 15.04
CA PHE A 51 -9.36 8.87 14.90
C PHE A 51 -10.22 7.99 13.96
N ILE A 52 -11.54 8.17 13.98
CA ILE A 52 -12.47 7.42 13.12
C ILE A 52 -12.26 7.78 11.64
N HIS A 53 -12.17 9.07 11.31
CA HIS A 53 -11.89 9.52 9.94
C HIS A 53 -10.50 9.11 9.47
N ARG A 54 -9.48 9.20 10.34
CA ARG A 54 -8.12 8.71 10.04
C ARG A 54 -8.14 7.22 9.68
N GLY A 55 -8.86 6.41 10.44
CA GLY A 55 -9.04 4.98 10.18
C GLY A 55 -9.71 4.71 8.83
N ALA A 56 -10.78 5.44 8.50
CA ALA A 56 -11.48 5.30 7.22
C ALA A 56 -10.59 5.69 6.02
N VAL A 57 -9.86 6.81 6.13
CA VAL A 57 -8.89 7.23 5.10
C VAL A 57 -7.82 6.15 4.93
N ARG A 58 -7.19 5.70 6.02
CA ARG A 58 -6.14 4.66 5.99
C ARG A 58 -6.63 3.39 5.31
N TYR A 59 -7.80 2.89 5.69
CA TYR A 59 -8.39 1.69 5.11
C TYR A 59 -8.56 1.84 3.59
N ARG A 60 -9.11 2.98 3.15
CA ARG A 60 -9.26 3.28 1.72
C ARG A 60 -7.92 3.30 0.98
N LEU A 61 -6.90 3.96 1.53
CA LEU A 61 -5.58 4.04 0.89
C LEU A 61 -4.94 2.64 0.79
N LEU A 62 -5.06 1.81 1.82
CA LEU A 62 -4.59 0.42 1.80
C LEU A 62 -5.31 -0.40 0.73
N THR A 63 -6.64 -0.30 0.61
CA THR A 63 -7.40 -0.99 -0.44
C THR A 63 -7.00 -0.53 -1.85
N GLU A 64 -6.79 0.77 -2.05
CA GLU A 64 -6.33 1.32 -3.33
C GLU A 64 -4.93 0.80 -3.70
N MET A 65 -4.00 0.73 -2.74
CA MET A 65 -2.66 0.14 -2.95
C MET A 65 -2.71 -1.37 -3.18
N GLU A 66 -3.52 -2.11 -2.43
CA GLU A 66 -3.68 -3.55 -2.60
C GLU A 66 -4.15 -3.87 -4.03
N HIS A 67 -5.12 -3.11 -4.53
CA HIS A 67 -5.58 -3.25 -5.90
C HIS A 67 -4.48 -2.92 -6.93
N GLU A 68 -3.67 -1.89 -6.70
CA GLU A 68 -2.52 -1.56 -7.56
C GLU A 68 -1.49 -2.70 -7.60
N LEU A 69 -1.08 -3.20 -6.43
CA LEU A 69 -0.12 -4.28 -6.26
C LEU A 69 -0.58 -5.56 -6.98
N LEU A 70 -1.80 -6.02 -6.68
CA LEU A 70 -2.37 -7.24 -7.28
C LEU A 70 -2.62 -7.10 -8.79
N SER A 71 -2.83 -5.88 -9.29
CA SER A 71 -2.98 -5.62 -10.72
C SER A 71 -1.64 -5.72 -11.46
N CYS A 72 -0.52 -5.47 -10.77
CA CYS A 72 0.83 -5.59 -11.30
C CYS A 72 1.40 -7.01 -11.21
N GLU A 73 0.89 -7.86 -10.30
CA GLU A 73 1.35 -9.23 -10.04
C GLU A 73 1.13 -10.26 -11.17
N VAL A 74 0.83 -9.85 -12.39
CA VAL A 74 0.45 -10.78 -13.46
C VAL A 74 1.63 -11.38 -14.24
N THR A 75 2.90 -10.95 -14.04
CA THR A 75 3.96 -11.37 -14.99
C THR A 75 5.40 -11.52 -14.48
N THR A 76 5.70 -12.05 -13.29
CA THR A 76 7.06 -12.57 -13.04
C THR A 76 7.07 -13.80 -12.13
N SER A 77 7.85 -14.82 -12.52
CA SER A 77 8.04 -16.07 -11.79
C SER A 77 8.71 -15.93 -10.41
N ASN A 78 9.11 -14.71 -10.03
CA ASN A 78 9.85 -14.40 -8.80
C ASN A 78 9.14 -13.39 -7.88
N GLY A 79 7.90 -12.95 -8.18
CA GLY A 79 7.04 -12.24 -7.21
C GLY A 79 7.55 -10.90 -6.65
N THR A 80 8.49 -10.25 -7.33
CA THR A 80 9.10 -8.97 -6.91
C THR A 80 8.62 -7.82 -7.81
N LEU A 81 8.28 -6.69 -7.19
CA LEU A 81 7.82 -5.46 -7.85
C LEU A 81 8.76 -4.30 -7.50
N GLN A 82 8.99 -3.38 -8.44
CA GLN A 82 9.69 -2.13 -8.14
C GLN A 82 8.70 -1.05 -7.74
N SER A 83 8.94 -0.37 -6.61
CA SER A 83 8.03 0.63 -6.07
C SER A 83 7.82 1.83 -7.02
N GLU A 84 8.80 2.23 -7.83
CA GLU A 84 8.65 3.29 -8.84
C GLU A 84 7.57 3.00 -9.90
N GLN A 85 7.19 1.73 -10.08
CA GLN A 85 6.12 1.31 -10.99
C GLN A 85 4.73 1.42 -10.37
N LEU A 86 4.65 1.69 -9.07
CA LEU A 86 3.44 1.72 -8.26
C LEU A 86 3.18 3.15 -7.78
N ALA A 87 2.44 3.89 -8.60
CA ALA A 87 2.22 5.31 -8.41
C ALA A 87 1.45 5.61 -7.12
N LEU A 88 0.42 4.81 -6.80
CA LEU A 88 -0.34 4.98 -5.56
C LEU A 88 0.53 4.63 -4.36
N PHE A 89 1.24 3.51 -4.39
CA PHE A 89 2.18 3.13 -3.35
C PHE A 89 3.21 4.23 -3.06
N CYS A 90 3.87 4.77 -4.09
CA CYS A 90 4.83 5.86 -3.95
C CYS A 90 4.16 7.14 -3.41
N SER A 91 2.92 7.43 -3.80
CA SER A 91 2.21 8.61 -3.32
C SER A 91 1.71 8.50 -1.89
N TYR A 92 1.50 7.27 -1.40
CA TYR A 92 0.89 7.02 -0.08
C TYR A 92 1.91 6.64 0.98
N THR A 93 3.11 6.23 0.58
CA THR A 93 4.18 5.83 1.50
C THR A 93 5.38 6.76 1.38
N SER A 94 6.33 6.63 2.31
CA SER A 94 7.61 7.36 2.25
C SER A 94 8.79 6.44 1.91
N PHE A 95 8.51 5.27 1.35
CA PHE A 95 9.56 4.35 0.94
C PHE A 95 10.27 4.86 -0.33
N PRO A 96 11.57 4.56 -0.50
CA PRO A 96 12.31 4.98 -1.68
C PRO A 96 11.69 4.38 -2.96
N PRO A 97 11.61 5.12 -4.09
CA PRO A 97 11.12 4.57 -5.37
C PRO A 97 11.96 3.41 -5.94
N ALA A 98 13.22 3.31 -5.51
CA ALA A 98 14.11 2.21 -5.86
C ALA A 98 13.92 0.97 -4.95
N ALA A 99 12.93 0.99 -4.05
CA ALA A 99 12.66 -0.15 -3.18
C ALA A 99 11.96 -1.27 -3.95
N ILE A 100 12.40 -2.49 -3.66
CA ILE A 100 11.80 -3.74 -4.10
C ILE A 100 10.71 -4.11 -3.10
N ILE A 101 9.59 -4.58 -3.63
CA ILE A 101 8.43 -5.04 -2.88
C ILE A 101 8.23 -6.53 -3.16
N GLU A 102 8.18 -7.32 -2.10
CA GLU A 102 7.80 -8.74 -2.11
C GLU A 102 6.47 -8.91 -1.38
N LEU A 103 5.60 -9.72 -1.97
CA LEU A 103 4.24 -9.92 -1.49
C LEU A 103 4.01 -11.38 -1.10
N SER A 104 3.30 -11.58 0.00
CA SER A 104 2.82 -12.89 0.44
C SER A 104 1.29 -12.87 0.48
N LEU A 105 0.67 -13.68 -0.37
CA LEU A 105 -0.80 -13.79 -0.49
C LEU A 105 -1.39 -14.79 0.51
N GLU A 106 -2.69 -14.66 0.80
CA GLU A 106 -3.49 -15.65 1.56
C GLU A 106 -4.06 -16.79 0.71
#